data_AF-A0A345XLC8-F1
#
_entry.id   AF-A0A345XLC8-F1
#
_cell.length_a   1.000
_cell.length_b   1.000
_cell.length_c   1.000
_cell.angle_alpha   90.00
_cell.angle_beta   90.00
_cell.angle_gamma   90.00
#
_symmetry.space_group_name_H-M   'P 1'
#
loop_
_entity.id
_entity.type
_entity.pdbx_description
1 polymer ?
#
loop_
_entity_poly.entity_id
_entity_poly.type
_entity_poly.pdbx_seq_one_letter_code
_entity_poly.pdbx_strand_id
1 'polypeptide(L)'
;MSGEGSLPCEFEGLHHIQLAIPPGAEEECRRFWGGILGMTELDKPPVLAARGGCWFRGGGLEVHLGVEKDFAPARKAHPGILVRDLRALAARLEEAEVEVVWDGEFPGYERFHTHDLLGNRLEFMEPLR
;
A
#
# COMPACT_ATOMS: atom_id res chain seq x y z
N MET A 1 4.62 8.87 44.42
CA MET A 1 4.64 7.57 43.71
C MET A 1 3.24 7.32 43.18
N SER A 2 2.96 7.80 41.97
CA SER A 2 1.71 7.55 41.26
C SER A 2 2.00 6.47 40.22
N GLY A 3 1.45 5.28 40.45
CA GLY A 3 1.52 4.19 39.49
C GLY A 3 0.66 4.52 38.28
N GLU A 4 1.29 4.70 37.13
CA GLU A 4 0.61 4.61 35.85
C GLU A 4 0.26 3.14 35.63
N GLY A 5 -1.02 2.81 35.78
CA GLY A 5 -1.54 1.50 35.41
C GLY A 5 -1.40 1.37 33.90
N SER A 6 -0.48 0.51 33.44
CA SER A 6 -0.44 0.09 32.04
C SER A 6 -1.82 -0.47 31.66
N LEU A 7 -2.35 -0.02 30.54
CA LEU A 7 -3.57 -0.59 29.97
C LEU A 7 -3.27 -2.05 29.60
N PRO A 8 -4.18 -3.00 29.87
CA PRO A 8 -3.95 -4.43 29.60
C PRO A 8 -3.95 -4.78 28.10
N CYS A 9 -4.04 -3.77 27.22
CA CYS A 9 -3.97 -3.91 25.78
C CYS A 9 -2.99 -2.89 25.20
N GLU A 10 -2.18 -3.38 24.25
CA GLU A 10 -1.17 -2.61 23.54
C GLU A 10 -1.34 -2.84 22.03
N PHE A 11 -1.03 -1.83 21.22
CA PHE A 11 -1.00 -1.99 19.77
C PHE A 11 0.40 -2.43 19.34
N GLU A 12 0.51 -3.58 18.68
CA GLU A 12 1.81 -4.11 18.24
C GLU A 12 2.27 -3.53 16.89
N GLY A 13 1.32 -3.19 16.01
CA GLY A 13 1.63 -2.65 14.69
C GLY A 13 0.46 -2.77 13.72
N LEU A 14 0.70 -2.28 12.51
CA LEU A 14 -0.25 -2.41 11.40
C LEU A 14 -0.04 -3.76 10.71
N HIS A 15 -1.04 -4.64 10.76
CA HIS A 15 -0.97 -5.93 10.07
C HIS A 15 -1.13 -5.78 8.55
N HIS A 16 -2.15 -5.03 8.14
CA HIS A 16 -2.49 -4.83 6.74
C HIS A 16 -3.15 -3.48 6.54
N ILE A 17 -3.14 -3.02 5.30
CA ILE A 17 -4.06 -1.98 4.82
C ILE A 17 -5.11 -2.62 3.93
N GLN A 18 -6.30 -2.05 3.90
CA GLN A 18 -7.32 -2.39 2.91
C GLN A 18 -7.57 -1.20 1.98
N LEU A 19 -7.47 -1.45 0.68
CA LEU A 19 -7.84 -0.49 -0.37
C LEU A 19 -9.03 -1.05 -1.14
N ALA A 20 -9.98 -0.16 -1.45
CA ALA A 20 -11.11 -0.51 -2.29
C ALA A 20 -10.68 -0.59 -3.76
N ILE A 21 -11.29 -1.52 -4.49
CA ILE A 21 -11.14 -1.68 -5.94
C ILE A 21 -12.52 -1.90 -6.58
N PRO A 22 -12.72 -1.54 -7.86
CA PRO A 22 -13.97 -1.88 -8.54
C PRO A 22 -14.04 -3.39 -8.84
N PRO A 23 -15.24 -3.95 -9.06
CA PRO A 23 -15.38 -5.35 -9.46
C PRO A 23 -14.61 -5.66 -10.76
N GLY A 24 -13.83 -6.74 -10.78
CA GLY A 24 -13.12 -7.22 -11.97
C GLY A 24 -11.73 -6.61 -12.20
N ALA A 25 -11.23 -5.80 -11.27
CA ALA A 25 -9.94 -5.11 -11.38
C ALA A 25 -8.72 -5.93 -10.90
N GLU A 26 -8.88 -7.23 -10.64
CA GLU A 26 -7.82 -8.06 -10.06
C GLU A 26 -6.58 -8.17 -10.97
N GLU A 27 -6.74 -8.14 -12.29
CA GLU A 27 -5.60 -8.19 -13.23
C GLU A 27 -4.79 -6.89 -13.21
N GLU A 28 -5.44 -5.73 -13.16
CA GLU A 28 -4.76 -4.45 -12.94
C GLU A 28 -4.03 -4.43 -11.60
N CYS A 29 -4.64 -5.00 -10.56
CA CYS A 29 -4.03 -5.14 -9.25
C CYS A 29 -2.78 -6.03 -9.31
N ARG A 30 -2.84 -7.19 -9.96
CA ARG A 30 -1.67 -8.07 -10.16
C ARG A 30 -0.57 -7.40 -10.96
N ARG A 31 -0.93 -6.65 -12.01
CA ARG A 31 0.03 -5.88 -12.80
C ARG A 31 0.78 -4.86 -11.94
N PHE A 32 0.05 -4.08 -11.13
CA PHE A 32 0.64 -3.05 -10.30
C PHE A 32 1.38 -3.62 -9.08
N TRP A 33 0.67 -4.31 -8.19
CA TRP A 33 1.19 -4.76 -6.90
C TRP A 33 2.15 -5.94 -7.06
N GLY A 34 1.83 -6.90 -7.92
CA GLY A 34 2.68 -8.05 -8.21
C GLY A 34 3.82 -7.71 -9.17
N GLY A 35 3.50 -7.13 -10.33
CA GLY A 35 4.47 -6.84 -11.39
C GLY A 35 5.38 -5.64 -11.07
N ILE A 36 4.79 -4.45 -10.95
CA ILE A 36 5.56 -3.20 -10.80
C ILE A 36 6.20 -3.10 -9.41
N LEU A 37 5.42 -3.33 -8.34
CA LEU A 37 5.94 -3.25 -6.97
C LEU A 37 6.70 -4.52 -6.54
N GLY A 38 6.51 -5.64 -7.23
CA GLY A 38 7.20 -6.90 -6.93
C GLY A 38 6.70 -7.59 -5.65
N MET A 39 5.48 -7.29 -5.19
CA MET A 39 4.91 -7.98 -4.03
C MET A 39 4.44 -9.39 -4.40
N THR A 40 4.38 -10.29 -3.42
CA THR A 40 3.91 -11.66 -3.63
C THR A 40 2.39 -11.72 -3.41
N GLU A 41 1.64 -12.18 -4.41
CA GLU A 41 0.20 -12.44 -4.25
C GLU A 41 -0.02 -13.59 -3.25
N LEU A 42 -1.03 -13.45 -2.39
CA LEU A 42 -1.42 -14.44 -1.39
C LEU A 42 -2.74 -15.10 -1.80
N ASP A 43 -2.83 -16.41 -1.60
CA ASP A 43 -4.09 -17.14 -1.73
C ASP A 43 -5.09 -16.64 -0.69
N LYS A 44 -6.27 -16.25 -1.15
CA LYS A 44 -7.36 -15.89 -0.24
C LYS A 44 -7.92 -17.14 0.43
N PRO A 45 -8.28 -17.07 1.72
CA PRO A 45 -9.07 -18.12 2.36
C PRO A 45 -10.33 -18.41 1.54
N PRO A 46 -10.74 -19.69 1.36
CA PRO A 46 -11.88 -20.05 0.50
C PRO A 46 -13.17 -19.28 0.79
N VAL A 47 -13.44 -18.99 2.08
CA VAL A 47 -14.61 -18.21 2.52
C VAL A 47 -14.62 -16.76 2.05
N LEU A 48 -13.45 -16.20 1.73
CA LEU A 48 -13.28 -14.82 1.24
C LEU A 48 -13.09 -14.77 -0.28
N ALA A 49 -12.71 -15.87 -0.94
CA ALA A 49 -12.47 -15.92 -2.38
C ALA A 49 -13.71 -15.53 -3.20
N ALA A 50 -14.90 -15.94 -2.75
CA ALA A 50 -16.17 -15.60 -3.41
C ALA A 50 -16.51 -14.11 -3.46
N ARG A 51 -15.78 -13.25 -2.73
CA ARG A 51 -16.01 -11.80 -2.66
C ARG A 51 -15.19 -10.98 -3.68
N GLY A 52 -14.37 -11.64 -4.51
CA GLY A 52 -13.45 -10.96 -5.43
C GLY A 52 -12.30 -10.23 -4.72
N GLY A 53 -11.38 -9.65 -5.47
CA GLY A 53 -10.18 -8.99 -4.97
C GLY A 53 -8.99 -9.93 -4.76
N CYS A 54 -7.85 -9.35 -4.43
CA CYS A 54 -6.55 -10.04 -4.32
C CYS A 54 -5.72 -9.44 -3.18
N TRP A 55 -4.84 -10.25 -2.59
CA TRP A 55 -4.02 -9.85 -1.44
C TRP A 55 -2.55 -9.97 -1.80
N PHE A 56 -1.72 -9.06 -1.29
CA PHE A 56 -0.29 -9.03 -1.56
C PHE A 56 0.52 -8.87 -0.27
N ARG A 57 1.72 -9.45 -0.22
CA ARG A 57 2.67 -9.30 0.87
C ARG A 57 4.06 -8.91 0.35
N GLY A 58 4.73 -8.04 1.10
CA GLY A 58 6.11 -7.63 0.83
C GLY A 58 6.63 -6.73 1.94
N GLY A 59 7.94 -6.78 2.26
CA GLY A 59 8.55 -5.84 3.20
C GLY A 59 7.99 -5.87 4.63
N GLY A 60 7.28 -6.93 5.03
CA GLY A 60 6.66 -7.05 6.37
C GLY A 60 5.25 -6.48 6.48
N LEU A 61 4.62 -6.04 5.38
CA LEU A 61 3.23 -5.58 5.35
C LEU A 61 2.39 -6.36 4.34
N GLU A 62 1.07 -6.32 4.55
CA GLU A 62 0.08 -6.83 3.60
C GLU A 62 -0.83 -5.73 3.06
N VAL A 63 -1.22 -5.88 1.79
CA VAL A 63 -2.20 -5.04 1.11
C VAL A 63 -3.36 -5.91 0.69
N HIS A 64 -4.54 -5.64 1.24
CA HIS A 64 -5.77 -6.35 0.90
C HIS A 64 -6.60 -5.48 -0.04
N LEU A 65 -6.80 -5.93 -1.27
CA LEU A 65 -7.61 -5.22 -2.25
C LEU A 65 -9.02 -5.81 -2.26
N GLY A 66 -9.97 -5.03 -1.74
CA GLY A 66 -11.35 -5.46 -1.53
C GLY A 66 -12.30 -4.84 -2.57
N VAL A 67 -13.16 -5.67 -3.15
CA VAL A 67 -14.15 -5.20 -4.12
C VAL A 67 -15.21 -4.32 -3.45
N GLU A 68 -15.45 -3.15 -4.03
CA GLU A 68 -16.52 -2.21 -3.66
C GLU A 68 -17.34 -1.85 -4.90
N LYS A 69 -18.66 -2.02 -4.84
CA LYS A 69 -19.55 -1.84 -6.00
C LYS A 69 -19.54 -0.39 -6.53
N ASP A 70 -19.63 0.58 -5.61
CA ASP A 70 -19.69 2.01 -5.94
C ASP A 70 -18.30 2.65 -5.70
N PHE A 71 -17.26 1.97 -6.19
CA PHE A 71 -15.86 2.35 -6.00
C PHE A 71 -15.58 3.79 -6.45
N ALA A 72 -14.89 4.54 -5.57
CA ALA A 72 -14.23 5.80 -5.90
C ALA A 72 -12.81 5.76 -5.33
N PRO A 73 -11.79 6.16 -6.11
CA PRO A 73 -10.40 6.09 -5.67
C PRO A 73 -10.13 7.01 -4.47
N ALA A 74 -9.36 6.52 -3.50
CA ALA A 74 -8.90 7.31 -2.37
C ALA A 74 -7.77 8.26 -2.80
N ARG A 75 -8.13 9.48 -3.23
CA ARG A 75 -7.16 10.49 -3.72
C ARG A 75 -6.44 11.27 -2.61
N LYS A 76 -6.89 11.13 -1.36
CA LYS A 76 -6.32 11.83 -0.21
C LYS A 76 -5.85 10.89 0.89
N ALA A 77 -6.71 9.98 1.37
CA ALA A 77 -6.29 8.95 2.31
C ALA A 77 -5.37 7.96 1.59
N HIS A 78 -4.23 7.64 2.20
CA HIS A 78 -3.25 6.72 1.63
C HIS A 78 -2.37 6.12 2.74
N PRO A 79 -1.78 4.94 2.49
CA PRO A 79 -0.70 4.42 3.32
C PRO A 79 0.61 5.17 3.04
N GLY A 80 1.37 5.47 4.09
CA GLY A 80 2.79 5.83 3.99
C GLY A 80 3.64 4.57 4.18
N ILE A 81 4.31 4.15 3.12
CA ILE A 81 5.03 2.87 3.07
C ILE A 81 6.54 3.11 3.08
N LEU A 82 7.22 2.57 4.09
CA LEU A 82 8.68 2.57 4.13
C LEU A 82 9.24 1.59 3.11
N VAL A 83 10.22 2.06 2.35
CA VAL A 83 10.94 1.24 1.36
C VAL A 83 12.44 1.34 1.57
N ARG A 84 13.17 0.36 1.05
CA ARG A 84 14.62 0.43 0.89
C ARG A 84 14.90 0.75 -0.56
N ASP A 85 15.77 1.73 -0.80
CA ASP A 85 16.09 2.22 -2.14
C ASP A 85 14.85 2.83 -2.84
N LEU A 86 14.40 3.97 -2.30
CA LEU A 86 13.23 4.70 -2.81
C LEU A 86 13.39 5.10 -4.28
N ARG A 87 14.61 5.45 -4.69
CA ARG A 87 14.93 5.88 -6.06
C ARG A 87 14.83 4.72 -7.04
N ALA A 88 15.26 3.50 -6.69
CA ALA A 88 15.04 2.33 -7.52
C ALA A 88 13.55 1.99 -7.69
N LEU A 89 12.74 2.16 -6.63
CA LEU A 89 11.30 1.98 -6.74
C LEU A 89 10.66 3.02 -7.68
N ALA A 90 11.05 4.29 -7.55
CA ALA A 90 10.58 5.34 -8.45
C ALA A 90 10.90 5.03 -9.92
N ALA A 91 12.13 4.59 -10.22
CA ALA A 91 12.53 4.21 -11.58
C ALA A 91 11.66 3.07 -12.14
N ARG A 92 11.34 2.04 -11.34
CA ARG A 92 10.43 0.95 -11.76
C ARG A 92 9.02 1.43 -12.07
N LEU A 93 8.51 2.41 -11.32
CA LEU A 93 7.19 3.02 -11.57
C LEU A 93 7.21 3.83 -12.87
N GLU A 94 8.23 4.66 -13.06
CA GLU A 94 8.40 5.49 -14.26
C GLU A 94 8.59 4.63 -15.54
N GLU A 95 9.35 3.55 -15.47
CA GLU A 95 9.50 2.56 -16.55
C GLU A 95 8.16 1.91 -16.95
N ALA A 96 7.23 1.78 -15.99
CA ALA A 96 5.89 1.28 -16.20
C ALA A 96 4.87 2.39 -16.54
N GLU A 97 5.36 3.59 -16.88
CA GLU A 97 4.56 4.77 -17.21
C GLU A 97 3.62 5.23 -16.08
N VAL A 98 3.98 4.93 -14.83
CA VAL A 98 3.27 5.39 -13.64
C VAL A 98 3.91 6.68 -13.12
N GLU A 99 3.09 7.70 -12.89
CA GLU A 99 3.55 9.01 -12.40
C GLU A 99 4.16 8.92 -10.99
N VAL A 100 5.31 9.56 -10.82
CA VAL A 100 5.98 9.75 -9.53
C VAL A 100 6.06 11.24 -9.23
N VAL A 101 5.46 11.67 -8.11
CA VAL A 101 5.46 13.05 -7.66
C VAL A 101 6.29 13.17 -6.39
N TRP A 102 7.54 13.63 -6.54
CA TRP A 102 8.46 13.86 -5.43
C TRP A 102 7.99 14.98 -4.51
N ASP A 103 8.18 14.79 -3.20
CA ASP A 103 7.89 15.79 -2.18
C ASP A 103 9.07 15.93 -1.21
N GLY A 104 9.64 17.14 -1.16
CA GLY A 104 10.78 17.51 -0.31
C GLY A 104 10.39 18.23 0.98
N GLU A 105 9.11 18.37 1.29
CA GLU A 105 8.62 19.15 2.44
C GLU A 105 8.49 18.33 3.73
N PHE A 106 8.77 17.02 3.71
CA PHE A 106 8.65 16.15 4.90
C PHE A 106 9.98 15.96 5.63
N PRO A 107 10.16 16.53 6.84
CA PRO A 107 11.43 16.45 7.54
C PRO A 107 11.82 15.00 7.88
N GLY A 108 13.09 14.68 7.66
CA GLY A 108 13.68 13.39 8.05
C GLY A 108 13.47 12.25 7.04
N TYR A 109 12.75 12.46 5.95
CA TYR A 109 12.56 11.46 4.89
C TYR A 109 12.70 12.05 3.50
N GLU A 110 13.15 11.22 2.57
CA GLU A 110 12.85 11.39 1.16
C GLU A 110 11.55 10.66 0.85
N ARG A 111 10.65 11.26 0.06
CA ARG A 111 9.37 10.63 -0.29
C ARG A 111 8.85 11.03 -1.66
N PHE A 112 7.94 10.22 -2.18
CA PHE A 112 7.10 10.59 -3.32
C PHE A 112 5.67 10.04 -3.15
N HIS A 113 4.75 10.64 -3.89
CA HIS A 113 3.40 10.13 -4.07
C HIS A 113 3.22 9.56 -5.47
N THR A 114 2.36 8.55 -5.57
CA THR A 114 1.93 7.98 -6.84
C THR A 114 0.47 7.53 -6.70
N HIS A 115 -0.10 7.00 -7.78
CA HIS A 115 -1.38 6.31 -7.75
C HIS A 115 -1.21 4.87 -8.25
N ASP A 116 -1.98 3.95 -7.68
CA ASP A 116 -2.16 2.66 -8.34
C ASP A 116 -2.90 2.83 -9.67
N LEU A 117 -3.02 1.73 -10.43
CA LEU A 117 -3.70 1.75 -11.73
C LEU A 117 -5.21 2.02 -11.64
N LEU A 118 -5.77 2.10 -10.44
CA LEU A 118 -7.17 2.39 -10.15
C LEU A 118 -7.36 3.81 -9.60
N GLY A 119 -6.27 4.57 -9.43
CA GLY A 119 -6.26 5.95 -8.96
C GLY A 119 -6.20 6.11 -7.44
N ASN A 120 -6.01 5.05 -6.65
CA ASN A 120 -5.79 5.16 -5.21
C ASN A 120 -4.40 5.75 -4.95
N ARG A 121 -4.32 6.79 -4.12
CA ARG A 121 -3.06 7.43 -3.78
C ARG A 121 -2.23 6.51 -2.88
N LEU A 122 -0.92 6.50 -3.12
CA LEU A 122 0.10 5.83 -2.31
C LEU A 122 1.22 6.81 -1.99
N GLU A 123 1.88 6.63 -0.85
CA GLU A 123 3.12 7.32 -0.48
C GLU A 123 4.21 6.29 -0.20
N PHE A 124 5.38 6.50 -0.78
CA PHE A 124 6.58 5.74 -0.49
C PHE A 124 7.66 6.67 0.06
N MET A 125 8.36 6.22 1.10
CA MET A 125 9.34 7.05 1.80
C MET A 125 10.52 6.23 2.34
N GLU A 126 11.67 6.88 2.44
CA GLU A 126 12.90 6.33 3.02
C GLU A 126 13.54 7.38 3.95
N PRO A 127 13.98 7.01 5.17
CA PRO A 127 14.63 7.96 6.08
C PRO A 127 15.89 8.59 5.46
N LEU A 128 16.08 9.89 5.67
CA LEU A 128 17.33 10.56 5.33
C LEU A 128 18.45 10.00 6.23
N ARG A 129 19.58 9.65 5.62
CA ARG A 129 20.77 9.14 6.32
C ARG A 129 21.73 10.27 6.68
#